data_AF-A0A933HLP9-F1
#
_entry.id   AF-A0A933HLP9-F1
#
_cell.length_a   1.000
_cell.length_b   1.000
_cell.length_c   1.000
_cell.angle_alpha   90.00
_cell.angle_beta   90.00
_cell.angle_gamma   90.00
#
_symmetry.space_group_name_H-M   'P 1'
#
loop_
_entity.id
_entity.type
_entity.pdbx_description
1 polymer ?
#
loop_
_entity_poly.entity_id
_entity_poly.type
_entity_poly.pdbx_seq_one_letter_code
_entity_poly.pdbx_strand_id
1 'polypeptide(L)'
;MNGTNIFYILEPPYSDEPHTIYGRSDWEQEFGRASWVHGQVKMETLRCPVYPGHQRAGRRIGNLSIALPSEKISDFVWTWYSDCLITDKVLRVFHDAGLSGFTVSPVEVKPETEDGMNIHNLPVLWELVVTGQGGNAHPQSGIHLICECPHCKMKVYSSFKNGIIVDEHSWDGSDFFTVTGYPNFRLVTERVKDLIVEHGLTNCALVPSQNLVWKVLTRPEDEPNNPCE
;
A
#
# COMPACT_ATOMS: atom_id res chain seq x y z
N MET A 1 23.62 11.70 19.54
CA MET A 1 23.69 11.78 18.07
C MET A 1 22.29 11.48 17.59
N ASN A 2 21.51 12.50 17.23
CA ASN A 2 20.16 12.30 16.72
C ASN A 2 20.29 11.92 15.25
N GLY A 3 20.36 10.62 14.97
CA GLY A 3 20.23 10.13 13.60
C GLY A 3 18.79 10.37 13.15
N THR A 4 18.60 11.03 12.02
CA THR A 4 17.30 11.12 11.36
C THR A 4 16.82 9.72 11.02
N ASN A 5 15.58 9.39 11.39
CA ASN A 5 15.02 8.07 11.07
C ASN A 5 14.83 7.96 9.56
N ILE A 6 15.27 6.83 8.98
CA ILE A 6 15.01 6.52 7.57
C ILE A 6 13.76 5.64 7.51
N PHE A 7 12.81 6.04 6.67
CA PHE A 7 11.58 5.29 6.41
C PHE A 7 11.57 4.75 4.99
N TYR A 8 10.83 3.66 4.79
CA TYR A 8 10.80 2.93 3.52
C TYR A 8 9.37 2.75 3.05
N ILE A 9 9.15 2.79 1.75
CA ILE A 9 7.91 2.28 1.15
C ILE A 9 8.00 0.77 1.03
N LEU A 10 6.95 0.09 1.50
CA LEU A 10 6.69 -1.32 1.23
C LEU A 10 5.70 -1.43 0.06
N GLU A 11 6.19 -1.91 -1.08
CA GLU A 11 5.45 -1.98 -2.33
C GLU A 11 5.70 -3.29 -3.10
N PRO A 12 4.89 -3.60 -4.14
CA PRO A 12 5.22 -4.68 -5.07
C PRO A 12 6.57 -4.42 -5.76
N PRO A 13 7.29 -5.48 -6.17
CA PRO A 13 8.57 -5.34 -6.86
C PRO A 13 8.38 -4.98 -8.35
N TYR A 14 7.81 -3.81 -8.64
CA TYR A 14 7.42 -3.38 -9.99
C TYR A 14 8.58 -3.33 -11.01
N SER A 15 9.78 -3.00 -10.55
CA SER A 15 10.98 -2.82 -11.36
C SER A 15 12.21 -2.75 -10.47
N ASP A 16 13.38 -3.05 -11.04
CA ASP A 16 14.68 -2.83 -10.38
C ASP A 16 15.00 -1.32 -10.40
N GLU A 17 14.19 -0.54 -9.69
CA GLU A 17 14.39 0.89 -9.55
C GLU A 17 15.76 1.17 -8.91
N PRO A 18 16.47 2.23 -9.32
CA PRO A 18 17.82 2.53 -8.85
C PRO A 18 17.90 2.80 -7.34
N HIS A 19 16.78 2.96 -6.66
CA HIS A 19 16.69 3.23 -5.23
C HIS A 19 16.04 2.10 -4.42
N THR A 20 15.68 0.99 -5.08
CA THR A 20 15.22 -0.21 -4.40
C THR A 20 16.40 -0.83 -3.66
N ILE A 21 16.30 -0.94 -2.34
CA ILE A 21 17.35 -1.52 -1.49
C ILE A 21 17.12 -3.00 -1.20
N TYR A 22 15.91 -3.49 -1.46
CA TYR A 22 15.51 -4.89 -1.34
C TYR A 22 14.34 -5.15 -2.29
N GLY A 23 14.27 -6.36 -2.85
CA GLY A 23 13.28 -6.73 -3.85
C GLY A 23 13.93 -7.04 -5.19
N ARG A 24 13.25 -7.84 -6.01
CA ARG A 24 13.71 -8.23 -7.34
C ARG A 24 12.55 -8.19 -8.31
N SER A 25 12.73 -7.53 -9.45
CA SER A 25 11.67 -7.39 -10.45
C SER A 25 11.20 -8.73 -11.05
N ASP A 26 12.05 -9.76 -11.04
CA ASP A 26 11.71 -11.11 -11.52
C ASP A 26 10.63 -11.80 -10.67
N TRP A 27 10.45 -11.39 -9.41
CA TRP A 27 9.40 -11.91 -8.53
C TRP A 27 8.00 -11.64 -9.06
N GLU A 28 7.77 -10.50 -9.74
CA GLU A 28 6.47 -10.24 -10.33
C GLU A 28 6.15 -11.25 -11.45
N GLN A 29 7.15 -11.68 -12.21
CA GLN A 29 7.00 -12.73 -13.22
C GLN A 29 6.86 -14.12 -12.60
N GLU A 30 7.56 -14.37 -11.49
CA GLU A 30 7.58 -15.66 -10.79
C GLU A 30 6.28 -15.95 -10.02
N PHE A 31 5.73 -14.95 -9.32
CA PHE A 31 4.58 -15.11 -8.42
C PHE A 31 3.30 -14.50 -8.98
N GLY A 32 3.40 -13.53 -9.90
CA GLY A 32 2.25 -12.83 -10.46
C GLY A 32 1.52 -11.92 -9.48
N ARG A 33 0.36 -11.40 -9.91
CA ARG A 33 -0.56 -10.61 -9.09
C ARG A 33 -1.89 -11.32 -8.92
N ALA A 34 -2.43 -11.23 -7.71
CA ALA A 34 -3.77 -11.69 -7.44
C ALA A 34 -4.81 -10.74 -8.05
N SER A 35 -5.93 -11.29 -8.46
CA SER A 35 -7.10 -10.53 -8.93
C SER A 35 -8.19 -10.54 -7.87
N TRP A 36 -8.99 -9.48 -7.81
CA TRP A 36 -10.25 -9.55 -7.09
C TRP A 36 -11.17 -10.56 -7.78
N VAL A 37 -11.88 -11.37 -7.00
CA VAL A 37 -12.90 -12.26 -7.57
C VAL A 37 -14.06 -11.40 -8.08
N HIS A 38 -14.33 -11.48 -9.38
CA HIS A 38 -15.31 -10.63 -10.03
C HIS A 38 -16.69 -10.71 -9.36
N GLY A 39 -17.28 -9.55 -9.06
CA GLY A 39 -18.61 -9.42 -8.45
C GLY A 39 -18.68 -9.73 -6.95
N GLN A 40 -17.57 -10.14 -6.31
CA GLN A 40 -17.56 -10.48 -4.89
C GLN A 40 -16.95 -9.39 -4.01
N VAL A 41 -15.95 -8.68 -4.51
CA VAL A 41 -15.42 -7.49 -3.82
C VAL A 41 -16.36 -6.32 -4.07
N LYS A 42 -16.97 -5.82 -2.98
CA LYS A 42 -17.91 -4.69 -3.01
C LYS A 42 -17.31 -3.51 -2.27
N MET A 43 -17.47 -2.32 -2.84
CA MET A 43 -17.04 -1.07 -2.24
C MET A 43 -18.26 -0.17 -2.03
N GLU A 44 -18.24 0.63 -0.96
CA GLU A 44 -19.13 1.79 -0.86
C GLU A 44 -18.95 2.69 -2.09
N THR A 45 -20.03 3.30 -2.56
CA THR A 45 -19.97 4.30 -3.62
C THR A 45 -20.29 5.66 -3.02
N LEU A 46 -19.28 6.53 -2.94
CA LEU A 46 -19.43 7.89 -2.44
C LEU A 46 -19.63 8.82 -3.63
N ARG A 47 -20.75 9.54 -3.66
CA ARG A 47 -21.08 10.53 -4.69
C ARG A 47 -21.32 11.88 -4.03
N CYS A 48 -20.74 12.94 -4.61
CA CYS A 48 -21.09 14.28 -4.19
C CYS A 48 -22.50 14.64 -4.65
N PRO A 49 -23.32 15.28 -3.80
CA PRO A 49 -24.64 15.74 -4.22
C PRO A 49 -24.60 16.95 -5.17
N VAL A 50 -23.47 17.68 -5.21
CA VAL A 50 -23.33 18.94 -5.97
C VAL A 50 -22.50 18.78 -7.24
N TYR A 51 -21.38 18.05 -7.16
CA TYR A 51 -20.43 17.89 -8.26
C TYR A 51 -20.49 16.46 -8.80
N PRO A 52 -21.15 16.20 -9.96
CA PRO A 52 -21.34 14.84 -10.47
C PRO A 52 -20.03 14.09 -10.75
N GLY A 53 -18.94 14.81 -11.05
CA GLY A 53 -17.60 14.23 -11.24
C GLY A 53 -16.96 13.68 -9.95
N HIS A 54 -17.44 14.10 -8.77
CA HIS A 54 -16.91 13.63 -7.48
C HIS A 54 -17.55 12.29 -7.09
N GLN A 55 -17.22 11.24 -7.84
CA GLN A 55 -17.56 9.86 -7.52
C GLN A 55 -16.28 9.09 -7.16
N ARG A 56 -16.28 8.42 -6.01
CA ARG A 56 -15.15 7.60 -5.55
C ARG A 56 -15.63 6.37 -4.80
N ALA A 57 -14.79 5.34 -4.75
CA ALA A 57 -14.99 4.23 -3.85
C ALA A 57 -14.79 4.69 -2.39
N GLY A 58 -15.65 4.21 -1.49
CA GLY A 58 -15.49 4.34 -0.04
C GLY A 58 -14.84 3.09 0.53
N ARG A 59 -15.31 2.62 1.69
CA ARG A 59 -14.76 1.43 2.35
C ARG A 59 -15.16 0.15 1.59
N ARG A 60 -14.30 -0.87 1.66
CA ARG A 60 -14.68 -2.22 1.22
C ARG A 60 -15.73 -2.81 2.16
N ILE A 61 -16.74 -3.45 1.59
CA ILE A 61 -17.83 -4.10 2.32
C ILE A 61 -17.51 -5.60 2.40
N GLY A 62 -17.20 -6.06 3.61
CA GLY A 62 -16.83 -7.46 3.86
C GLY A 62 -15.35 -7.75 3.62
N ASN A 63 -15.01 -9.03 3.66
CA ASN A 63 -13.64 -9.52 3.50
C ASN A 63 -13.19 -9.42 2.04
N LEU A 64 -11.88 -9.37 1.84
CA LEU A 64 -11.27 -9.42 0.52
C LEU A 64 -11.36 -10.85 -0.03
N SER A 65 -11.95 -11.01 -1.23
CA SER A 65 -11.92 -12.27 -1.98
C SER A 65 -11.00 -12.15 -3.19
N ILE A 66 -10.01 -13.04 -3.29
CA ILE A 66 -9.00 -13.03 -4.36
C ILE A 66 -8.96 -14.33 -5.14
N ALA A 67 -8.54 -14.23 -6.39
CA ALA A 67 -8.06 -15.33 -7.20
C ALA A 67 -6.55 -15.20 -7.36
N LEU A 68 -5.84 -16.30 -7.11
CA LEU A 68 -4.38 -16.37 -7.23
C LEU A 68 -3.99 -16.82 -8.65
N PRO A 69 -2.90 -16.27 -9.21
CA PRO A 69 -2.47 -16.62 -10.56
C PRO A 69 -1.79 -18.00 -10.65
N SER A 70 -1.25 -18.52 -9.53
CA SER A 70 -0.62 -19.84 -9.46
C SER A 70 -0.59 -20.41 -8.04
N GLU A 71 -0.26 -21.70 -7.87
CA GLU A 71 -0.05 -22.35 -6.56
C GLU A 71 1.26 -21.93 -5.89
N LYS A 72 2.14 -21.23 -6.62
CA LYS A 72 3.42 -20.76 -6.11
C LYS A 72 3.20 -19.44 -5.37
N ILE A 73 3.09 -19.54 -4.05
CA ILE A 73 2.78 -18.39 -3.19
C ILE A 73 4.05 -17.86 -2.53
N SER A 74 4.29 -16.56 -2.67
CA SER A 74 5.35 -15.81 -2.02
C SER A 74 4.94 -15.31 -0.63
N ASP A 75 5.90 -14.77 0.12
CA ASP A 75 5.66 -14.26 1.48
C ASP A 75 4.69 -13.06 1.48
N PHE A 76 4.83 -12.17 0.48
CA PHE A 76 3.90 -11.09 0.17
C PHE A 76 3.14 -11.36 -1.12
N VAL A 77 1.83 -11.16 -1.13
CA VAL A 77 1.01 -11.25 -2.35
C VAL A 77 0.37 -9.88 -2.59
N TRP A 78 0.37 -9.44 -3.84
CA TRP A 78 -0.17 -8.14 -4.22
C TRP A 78 -1.34 -8.31 -5.18
N THR A 79 -2.38 -7.50 -4.98
CA THR A 79 -3.48 -7.43 -5.95
C THR A 79 -3.20 -6.39 -7.02
N TRP A 80 -3.90 -6.48 -8.15
CA TRP A 80 -3.94 -5.41 -9.15
C TRP A 80 -4.40 -4.05 -8.59
N TYR A 81 -5.14 -4.06 -7.49
CA TYR A 81 -5.65 -2.86 -6.81
C TYR A 81 -4.76 -2.40 -5.63
N SER A 82 -3.52 -2.89 -5.56
CA SER A 82 -2.52 -2.51 -4.55
C SER A 82 -2.85 -2.91 -3.10
N ASP A 83 -3.73 -3.89 -2.91
CA ASP A 83 -3.88 -4.53 -1.60
C ASP A 83 -2.60 -5.33 -1.30
N CYS A 84 -2.15 -5.28 -0.04
CA CYS A 84 -0.99 -6.01 0.45
C CYS A 84 -1.46 -7.21 1.26
N LEU A 85 -1.12 -8.41 0.81
CA LEU A 85 -1.43 -9.66 1.48
C LEU A 85 -0.13 -10.27 2.01
N ILE A 86 -0.20 -10.93 3.15
CA ILE A 86 0.94 -11.60 3.76
C ILE A 86 0.54 -13.03 4.14
N THR A 87 1.50 -13.95 4.07
CA THR A 87 1.31 -15.32 4.58
C THR A 87 1.31 -15.34 6.10
N ASP A 88 0.75 -16.40 6.70
CA ASP A 88 0.81 -16.65 8.14
C ASP A 88 2.25 -16.65 8.69
N LYS A 89 3.23 -17.08 7.89
CA LYS A 89 4.66 -17.01 8.23
C LYS A 89 5.10 -15.58 8.49
N VAL A 90 4.79 -14.65 7.58
CA VAL A 90 5.14 -13.22 7.73
C VAL A 90 4.42 -12.61 8.93
N LEU A 91 3.14 -12.94 9.10
CA LEU A 91 2.35 -12.45 10.23
C LEU A 91 3.00 -12.84 11.57
N ARG A 92 3.46 -14.10 11.71
CA ARG A 92 4.18 -14.55 12.90
C ARG A 92 5.48 -13.80 13.12
N VAL A 93 6.30 -13.63 12.07
CA VAL A 93 7.54 -12.84 12.15
C VAL A 93 7.26 -11.43 12.67
N PHE A 94 6.22 -10.77 12.18
CA PHE A 94 5.85 -9.42 12.59
C PHE A 94 5.31 -9.35 14.03
N HIS A 95 4.50 -10.33 14.43
CA HIS A 95 3.98 -10.42 15.80
C HIS A 95 5.07 -10.75 16.82
N ASP A 96 5.92 -11.73 16.52
CA ASP A 96 7.01 -12.15 17.41
C ASP A 96 8.02 -11.02 17.65
N ALA A 97 8.23 -10.17 16.64
CA ALA A 97 9.05 -8.96 16.75
C ALA A 97 8.33 -7.75 17.40
N GLY A 98 7.03 -7.88 17.72
CA GLY A 98 6.24 -6.82 18.34
C GLY A 98 6.08 -5.56 17.49
N LEU A 99 5.94 -5.72 16.17
CA LEU A 99 5.73 -4.59 15.26
C LEU A 99 4.33 -3.97 15.43
N SER A 100 4.24 -2.67 15.25
CA SER A 100 3.04 -1.85 15.51
C SER A 100 2.50 -1.15 14.25
N GLY A 101 1.29 -0.58 14.32
CA GLY A 101 0.72 0.23 13.23
C GLY A 101 0.08 -0.55 12.10
N PHE A 102 -0.22 -1.84 12.29
CA PHE A 102 -0.99 -2.63 11.35
C PHE A 102 -1.99 -3.53 12.08
N THR A 103 -2.99 -3.97 11.32
CA THR A 103 -3.91 -5.06 11.68
C THR A 103 -4.00 -6.00 10.49
N VAL A 104 -4.60 -7.17 10.70
CA VAL A 104 -4.88 -8.10 9.60
C VAL A 104 -6.35 -8.40 9.48
N SER A 105 -6.80 -8.59 8.24
CA SER A 105 -8.14 -9.09 7.92
C SER A 105 -8.05 -10.42 7.18
N PRO A 106 -9.00 -11.35 7.42
CA PRO A 106 -9.02 -12.63 6.71
C PRO A 106 -9.29 -12.43 5.22
N VAL A 107 -8.64 -13.27 4.40
CA VAL A 107 -8.77 -13.25 2.94
C VAL A 107 -9.42 -14.55 2.48
N GLU A 108 -10.40 -14.43 1.60
CA GLU A 108 -11.00 -15.58 0.93
C GLU A 108 -10.29 -15.86 -0.39
N VAL A 109 -9.52 -16.94 -0.45
CA VAL A 109 -8.93 -17.41 -1.70
C VAL A 109 -9.95 -18.27 -2.44
N LYS A 110 -10.21 -17.95 -3.71
CA LYS A 110 -11.12 -18.70 -4.58
C LYS A 110 -10.42 -19.07 -5.88
N PRO A 111 -10.73 -20.23 -6.46
CA PRO A 111 -10.23 -20.56 -7.78
C PRO A 111 -10.82 -19.59 -8.82
N GLU A 112 -10.04 -19.23 -9.83
CA GLU A 112 -10.50 -18.39 -10.94
C GLU A 112 -11.45 -19.15 -11.88
N THR A 113 -11.26 -20.47 -11.99
CA THR A 113 -12.04 -21.38 -12.86
C THR A 113 -12.48 -22.63 -12.10
N GLU A 114 -13.52 -23.33 -12.60
CA GLU A 114 -14.09 -24.52 -11.95
C GLU A 114 -13.17 -25.74 -11.97
N ASP A 115 -12.29 -25.87 -12.98
CA ASP A 115 -11.23 -26.89 -13.05
C ASP A 115 -10.00 -26.55 -12.17
N GLY A 116 -10.19 -25.63 -11.21
CA GLY A 116 -9.15 -24.78 -10.67
C GLY A 116 -8.18 -25.39 -9.64
N MET A 117 -7.16 -24.58 -9.38
CA MET A 117 -6.08 -24.70 -8.39
C MET A 117 -6.47 -25.41 -7.09
N ASN A 118 -5.57 -26.26 -6.56
CA ASN A 118 -5.79 -26.91 -5.27
C ASN A 118 -5.53 -25.93 -4.12
N ILE A 119 -6.58 -25.21 -3.72
CA ILE A 119 -6.51 -24.20 -2.66
C ILE A 119 -6.28 -24.79 -1.26
N HIS A 120 -6.46 -26.10 -1.04
CA HIS A 120 -6.38 -26.70 0.31
C HIS A 120 -4.98 -26.75 0.89
N ASN A 121 -3.96 -26.74 0.04
CA ASN A 121 -2.55 -26.80 0.44
C ASN A 121 -1.86 -25.42 0.43
N LEU A 122 -2.61 -24.36 0.15
CA LEU A 122 -2.05 -23.01 0.13
C LEU A 122 -1.82 -22.48 1.54
N PRO A 123 -0.79 -21.65 1.76
CA PRO A 123 -0.65 -20.95 3.03
C PRO A 123 -1.85 -20.05 3.28
N VAL A 124 -2.22 -19.89 4.55
CA VAL A 124 -3.22 -18.91 4.94
C VAL A 124 -2.71 -17.51 4.59
N LEU A 125 -3.55 -16.72 3.93
CA LEU A 125 -3.28 -15.34 3.55
C LEU A 125 -4.10 -14.38 4.41
N TRP A 126 -3.45 -13.28 4.76
CA TRP A 126 -3.98 -12.19 5.55
C TRP A 126 -3.81 -10.89 4.78
N GLU A 127 -4.83 -10.05 4.75
CA GLU A 127 -4.68 -8.69 4.25
C GLU A 127 -4.01 -7.84 5.32
N LEU A 128 -2.86 -7.24 5.01
CA LEU A 128 -2.17 -6.28 5.86
C LEU A 128 -2.82 -4.91 5.72
N VAL A 129 -3.48 -4.46 6.78
CA VAL A 129 -4.14 -3.16 6.85
C VAL A 129 -3.34 -2.24 7.76
N VAL A 130 -2.73 -1.21 7.18
CA VAL A 130 -1.96 -0.20 7.93
C VAL A 130 -2.91 0.69 8.71
N THR A 131 -2.64 0.85 10.00
CA THR A 131 -3.43 1.66 10.94
C THR A 131 -2.64 2.82 11.54
N GLY A 132 -1.31 2.73 11.56
CA GLY A 132 -0.43 3.80 12.06
C GLY A 132 -0.50 5.08 11.21
N GLN A 133 -0.21 6.21 11.85
CA GLN A 133 -0.35 7.54 11.29
C GLN A 133 0.98 8.30 11.32
N GLY A 134 1.46 8.71 10.14
CA GLY A 134 2.60 9.62 9.98
C GLY A 134 2.23 11.10 10.03
N GLY A 135 0.93 11.43 10.11
CA GLY A 135 0.45 12.81 10.05
C GLY A 135 0.71 13.47 8.69
N ASN A 136 0.99 14.77 8.69
CA ASN A 136 1.38 15.47 7.46
C ASN A 136 2.84 15.16 7.14
N ALA A 137 3.17 14.98 5.86
CA ALA A 137 4.55 14.87 5.43
C ALA A 137 5.29 16.20 5.68
N HIS A 138 6.61 16.15 5.87
CA HIS A 138 7.44 17.34 6.02
C HIS A 138 7.31 18.24 4.78
N PRO A 139 7.24 19.58 4.91
CA PRO A 139 7.01 20.49 3.78
C PRO A 139 7.98 20.34 2.61
N GLN A 140 9.21 19.87 2.88
CA GLN A 140 10.21 19.59 1.83
C GLN A 140 9.77 18.48 0.86
N SER A 141 8.84 17.60 1.26
CA SER A 141 8.22 16.63 0.36
C SER A 141 7.45 17.32 -0.77
N GLY A 142 7.03 18.58 -0.58
CA GLY A 142 6.18 19.32 -1.51
C GLY A 142 4.70 18.94 -1.46
N ILE A 143 4.32 17.99 -0.60
CA ILE A 143 2.94 17.55 -0.40
C ILE A 143 2.14 18.62 0.33
N HIS A 144 1.04 19.06 -0.27
CA HIS A 144 0.07 19.96 0.36
C HIS A 144 -1.34 19.71 -0.18
N LEU A 145 -2.36 20.12 0.58
CA LEU A 145 -3.75 20.07 0.13
C LEU A 145 -3.96 21.13 -0.96
N ILE A 146 -4.36 20.70 -2.15
CA ILE A 146 -4.76 21.59 -3.26
C ILE A 146 -6.22 22.00 -3.09
N CYS A 147 -7.07 21.02 -2.78
CA CYS A 147 -8.50 21.18 -2.79
C CYS A 147 -9.17 20.33 -1.71
N GLU A 148 -10.22 20.87 -1.08
CA GLU A 148 -11.22 20.10 -0.34
C GLU A 148 -12.63 20.49 -0.80
N CYS A 149 -13.41 19.53 -1.31
CA CYS A 149 -14.80 19.78 -1.68
C CYS A 149 -15.64 20.05 -0.41
N PRO A 150 -16.34 21.20 -0.31
CA PRO A 150 -17.08 21.55 0.90
C PRO A 150 -18.27 20.62 1.17
N HIS A 151 -18.81 19.98 0.14
CA HIS A 151 -20.01 19.13 0.22
C HIS A 151 -19.72 17.66 0.48
N CYS A 152 -18.71 17.07 -0.17
CA CYS A 152 -18.42 15.63 -0.05
C CYS A 152 -17.08 15.32 0.62
N LYS A 153 -16.33 16.34 1.05
CA LYS A 153 -15.03 16.23 1.74
C LYS A 153 -13.96 15.48 0.95
N MET A 154 -14.13 15.37 -0.36
CA MET A 154 -13.08 14.88 -1.25
C MET A 154 -11.88 15.82 -1.13
N LYS A 155 -10.70 15.27 -0.89
CA LYS A 155 -9.46 16.01 -0.79
C LYS A 155 -8.56 15.64 -1.95
N VAL A 156 -7.91 16.62 -2.55
CA VAL A 156 -6.88 16.42 -3.58
C VAL A 156 -5.59 17.04 -3.06
N TYR A 157 -4.53 16.25 -3.05
CA TYR A 157 -3.21 16.66 -2.61
C TYR A 157 -2.28 16.75 -3.80
N SER A 158 -1.27 17.63 -3.70
CA SER A 158 -0.22 17.76 -4.70
C SER A 158 0.66 16.52 -4.77
N SER A 159 1.35 16.36 -5.90
CA SER A 159 2.44 15.40 -6.03
C SER A 159 3.55 15.67 -5.01
N PHE A 160 4.31 14.63 -4.65
CA PHE A 160 5.58 14.82 -3.95
C PHE A 160 6.70 15.20 -4.94
N LYS A 161 7.57 16.13 -4.52
CA LYS A 161 8.66 16.68 -5.34
C LYS A 161 10.02 16.08 -5.02
N ASN A 162 10.27 15.78 -3.75
CA ASN A 162 11.55 15.30 -3.23
C ASN A 162 11.34 14.00 -2.43
N GLY A 163 10.55 13.08 -2.99
CA GLY A 163 10.03 11.93 -2.27
C GLY A 163 9.09 12.29 -1.12
N ILE A 164 8.74 11.27 -0.32
CA ILE A 164 7.94 11.42 0.89
C ILE A 164 8.90 11.49 2.08
N ILE A 165 9.02 12.68 2.66
CA ILE A 165 9.81 12.94 3.86
C ILE A 165 8.86 12.97 5.04
N VAL A 166 9.05 12.07 6.00
CA VAL A 166 8.22 11.98 7.21
C VAL A 166 8.57 13.12 8.15
N ASP A 167 7.55 13.80 8.67
CA ASP A 167 7.72 14.71 9.80
C ASP A 167 7.66 13.90 11.10
N GLU A 168 8.82 13.65 11.72
CA GLU A 168 8.93 12.84 12.93
C GLU A 168 8.14 13.42 14.13
N HIS A 169 7.79 14.72 14.11
CA HIS A 169 6.95 15.31 15.15
C HIS A 169 5.46 15.00 14.98
N SER A 170 5.05 14.66 13.76
CA SER A 170 3.68 14.29 13.40
C SER A 170 3.45 12.77 13.39
N TRP A 171 4.53 11.98 13.36
CA TRP A 171 4.50 10.52 13.38
C TRP A 171 4.17 9.97 14.77
N ASP A 172 3.29 8.97 14.82
CA ASP A 172 2.82 8.35 16.06
C ASP A 172 3.78 7.30 16.65
N GLY A 173 4.92 7.06 16.03
CA GLY A 173 5.91 6.07 16.46
C GLY A 173 5.64 4.64 15.95
N SER A 174 4.60 4.43 15.14
CA SER A 174 4.25 3.10 14.60
C SER A 174 5.25 2.55 13.59
N ASP A 175 5.45 1.24 13.59
CA ASP A 175 6.34 0.57 12.63
C ASP A 175 5.79 0.54 11.20
N PHE A 176 4.46 0.46 11.04
CA PHE A 176 3.74 0.60 9.78
C PHE A 176 2.83 1.83 9.85
N PHE A 177 2.87 2.69 8.84
CA PHE A 177 2.02 3.90 8.83
C PHE A 177 1.82 4.46 7.42
N THR A 178 0.91 5.43 7.31
CA THR A 178 0.69 6.20 6.08
C THR A 178 0.83 7.70 6.38
N VAL A 179 1.17 8.48 5.36
CA VAL A 179 1.14 9.95 5.46
C VAL A 179 -0.13 10.52 4.86
N THR A 180 -0.57 11.66 5.40
CA THR A 180 -1.79 12.34 4.96
C THR A 180 -1.74 12.65 3.47
N GLY A 181 -2.81 12.32 2.75
CA GLY A 181 -2.92 12.47 1.31
C GLY A 181 -2.41 11.28 0.49
N TYR A 182 -1.70 10.35 1.12
CA TYR A 182 -1.08 9.19 0.46
C TYR A 182 -1.39 7.87 1.18
N PRO A 183 -2.68 7.52 1.39
CA PRO A 183 -3.06 6.32 2.14
C PRO A 183 -2.65 4.99 1.48
N ASN A 184 -2.33 5.00 0.18
CA ASN A 184 -1.86 3.82 -0.54
C ASN A 184 -0.34 3.62 -0.46
N PHE A 185 0.40 4.58 0.12
CA PHE A 185 1.83 4.47 0.33
C PHE A 185 2.04 3.95 1.75
N ARG A 186 2.42 2.68 1.86
CA ARG A 186 2.68 2.01 3.13
C ARG A 186 4.11 2.30 3.54
N LEU A 187 4.30 3.22 4.48
CA LEU A 187 5.60 3.50 5.05
C LEU A 187 5.90 2.51 6.17
N VAL A 188 7.17 2.12 6.27
CA VAL A 188 7.68 1.24 7.31
C VAL A 188 8.98 1.77 7.91
N THR A 189 9.22 1.47 9.19
CA THR A 189 10.46 1.81 9.89
C THR A 189 11.63 0.93 9.44
N GLU A 190 12.84 1.34 9.82
CA GLU A 190 14.05 0.53 9.65
C GLU A 190 13.94 -0.87 10.28
N ARG A 191 13.25 -1.00 11.43
CA ARG A 191 13.01 -2.30 12.09
C ARG A 191 12.26 -3.28 11.21
N VAL A 192 11.24 -2.82 10.49
CA VAL A 192 10.48 -3.65 9.54
C VAL A 192 11.36 -4.06 8.37
N LYS A 193 12.13 -3.10 7.82
CA LYS A 193 13.09 -3.36 6.73
C LYS A 193 14.10 -4.43 7.14
N ASP A 194 14.71 -4.31 8.31
CA ASP A 194 15.71 -5.29 8.79
C ASP A 194 15.10 -6.68 8.91
N LEU A 195 13.90 -6.83 9.47
CA LEU A 195 13.22 -8.12 9.58
C LEU A 195 12.89 -8.74 8.22
N ILE A 196 12.40 -7.95 7.27
CA ILE A 196 12.13 -8.42 5.91
C ILE A 196 13.41 -8.97 5.27
N VAL A 197 14.51 -8.24 5.40
CA VAL A 197 15.81 -8.60 4.82
C VAL A 197 16.40 -9.83 5.52
N GLU A 198 16.42 -9.85 6.86
CA GLU A 198 16.98 -10.92 7.68
C GLU A 198 16.29 -12.26 7.43
N HIS A 199 14.95 -12.25 7.34
CA HIS A 199 14.16 -13.45 7.07
C HIS A 199 14.04 -13.80 5.58
N GLY A 200 14.60 -12.98 4.69
CA GLY A 200 14.56 -13.20 3.24
C GLY A 200 13.13 -13.24 2.69
N LEU A 201 12.23 -12.38 3.17
CA LEU A 201 10.82 -12.41 2.78
C LEU A 201 10.62 -11.96 1.33
N THR A 202 9.95 -12.80 0.54
CA THR A 202 9.86 -12.67 -0.92
C THR A 202 8.68 -11.81 -1.41
N ASN A 203 8.81 -11.34 -2.66
CA ASN A 203 7.79 -10.61 -3.42
C ASN A 203 7.36 -9.27 -2.82
N CYS A 204 8.30 -8.55 -2.21
CA CYS A 204 8.13 -7.15 -1.81
C CYS A 204 9.35 -6.35 -2.25
N ALA A 205 9.19 -5.03 -2.31
CA ALA A 205 10.28 -4.09 -2.50
C ALA A 205 10.30 -3.06 -1.36
N LEU A 206 11.52 -2.64 -1.01
CA LEU A 206 11.77 -1.58 -0.04
C LEU A 206 12.52 -0.45 -0.72
N VAL A 207 11.92 0.74 -0.71
CA VAL A 207 12.49 1.97 -1.31
C VAL A 207 12.52 3.05 -0.24
N PRO A 208 13.66 3.71 0.03
CA PRO A 208 13.69 4.85 0.96
C PRO A 208 12.66 5.90 0.54
N SER A 209 11.78 6.32 1.44
CA SER A 209 10.60 7.13 1.09
C SER A 209 11.00 8.48 0.47
N GLN A 210 12.12 9.06 0.92
CA GLN A 210 12.70 10.30 0.39
C GLN A 210 13.30 10.15 -1.02
N ASN A 211 13.53 8.93 -1.51
CA ASN A 211 14.07 8.66 -2.83
C ASN A 211 12.98 8.35 -3.87
N LEU A 212 11.70 8.41 -3.48
CA LEU A 212 10.61 8.19 -4.41
C LEU A 212 10.58 9.25 -5.49
N VAL A 213 10.31 8.80 -6.71
CA VAL A 213 10.11 9.65 -7.89
C VAL A 213 8.64 9.59 -8.30
N TRP A 214 8.06 10.75 -8.58
CA TRP A 214 6.71 10.83 -9.11
C TRP A 214 6.67 10.30 -10.55
N LYS A 215 5.96 9.19 -10.79
CA LYS A 215 5.94 8.51 -12.09
C LYS A 215 4.74 8.86 -12.98
N VAL A 216 3.72 9.55 -12.47
CA VAL A 216 2.54 9.91 -13.28
C VAL A 216 2.87 11.13 -14.13
N LEU A 217 2.58 11.05 -15.44
CA LEU A 217 2.94 12.09 -16.43
C LEU A 217 2.34 13.47 -16.10
N THR A 218 1.14 13.51 -15.55
CA THR A 218 0.47 14.73 -15.09
C THR A 218 0.48 14.77 -13.58
N ARG A 219 0.90 15.89 -12.99
CA ARG A 219 0.79 16.11 -11.55
C ARG A 219 -0.58 16.69 -11.22
N PRO A 220 -1.15 16.37 -10.04
CA PRO A 220 -2.45 16.93 -9.64
C PRO A 220 -2.48 18.46 -9.68
N GLU A 221 -1.38 19.12 -9.32
CA GLU A 221 -1.26 20.58 -9.38
C GLU A 221 -1.16 21.18 -10.80
N ASP A 222 -0.89 20.35 -11.80
CA ASP A 222 -0.75 20.77 -13.20
C ASP A 222 -2.04 20.48 -14.02
N GLU A 223 -3.08 19.91 -13.39
CA GLU A 223 -4.33 19.62 -14.08
C GLU A 223 -5.08 20.92 -14.45
N PRO A 224 -5.49 21.09 -15.72
CA PRO A 224 -6.06 22.35 -16.20
C PRO A 224 -7.49 22.63 -15.69
N ASN A 225 -8.19 21.60 -15.21
CA ASN A 225 -9.52 21.74 -14.61
C ASN A 225 -9.37 21.81 -13.09
N ASN A 226 -10.16 22.67 -12.45
CA ASN A 226 -10.16 22.77 -10.99
C ASN A 226 -10.57 21.41 -10.40
N PRO A 227 -9.69 20.72 -9.63
CA PRO A 227 -10.03 19.43 -9.04
C PRO A 227 -11.17 19.51 -7.99
N CYS A 228 -11.66 20.72 -7.69
CA CYS A 228 -12.82 20.98 -6.85
C CYS A 228 -14.16 21.12 -7.59
N GLU A 229 -14.19 21.19 -8.92
CA GLU A 229 -15.38 21.55 -9.73
C GLU A 229 -15.80 20.47 -10.73
#